data_AF-W8QQ18-F1
#
_entry.id   AF-W8QQ18-F1
#
_cell.length_a   1.000
_cell.length_b   1.000
_cell.length_c   1.000
_cell.angle_alpha   90.00
_cell.angle_beta   90.00
_cell.angle_gamma   90.00
#
_symmetry.space_group_name_H-M   'P 1'
#
loop_
_entity.id
_entity.type
_entity.pdbx_description
1 polymer ?
#
loop_
_entity_poly.entity_id
_entity_poly.type
_entity_poly.pdbx_seq_one_letter_code
_entity_poly.pdbx_strand_id
1 'polypeptide(L)'
;MWLYLTLSLLSLAAYPPTEACSCPKPHLQSAFCNSDFVIMAKFLGNPNEDESDWIRHGVKVYEAMKGGEEAQKLDVVYSRTQFGCAYRHDTHDYTSVYVIAGKMEDGRAVVDSCSFIKLLHELIAGQVMGIRGTYQQGCDCIIVPCLSGLCDGSPSSNQCFWGQYGTSTTSQEVNERCAKNEQGNCAWMWAL
;
A
#
# COMPACT_ATOMS: atom_id res chain seq x y z
N MET A 1 -39.66 -17.24 28.17
CA MET A 1 -38.19 -17.10 28.37
C MET A 1 -37.40 -17.82 27.27
N TRP A 2 -37.68 -19.09 26.95
CA TRP A 2 -37.01 -19.84 25.88
C TRP A 2 -37.24 -19.28 24.45
N LEU A 3 -38.46 -18.79 24.16
CA LEU A 3 -38.80 -18.18 22.86
C LEU A 3 -38.01 -16.90 22.53
N TYR A 4 -37.61 -16.13 23.54
CA TYR A 4 -36.81 -14.91 23.33
C TYR A 4 -35.34 -15.23 23.07
N LEU A 5 -34.82 -16.29 23.71
CA LEU A 5 -33.47 -16.81 23.50
C LEU A 5 -33.31 -17.44 22.11
N THR A 6 -34.33 -18.12 21.59
CA THR A 6 -34.30 -18.66 20.21
C THR A 6 -34.41 -17.56 19.16
N LEU A 7 -35.19 -16.50 19.43
CA LEU A 7 -35.35 -15.36 18.51
C LEU A 7 -34.08 -14.50 18.42
N SER A 8 -33.33 -14.35 19.51
CA SER A 8 -32.06 -13.63 19.53
C SER A 8 -30.90 -14.42 18.91
N LEU A 9 -30.91 -15.76 18.96
CA LEU A 9 -29.93 -16.57 18.22
C LEU A 9 -30.20 -16.56 16.70
N LEU A 10 -31.47 -16.50 16.27
CA LEU A 10 -31.83 -16.49 14.85
C LEU A 10 -31.45 -15.18 14.14
N SER A 11 -31.47 -14.05 14.85
CA SER A 11 -31.07 -12.76 14.27
C SER A 11 -29.57 -12.61 14.06
N LEU A 12 -28.73 -13.27 14.87
CA LEU A 12 -27.28 -13.26 14.67
C LEU A 12 -26.83 -14.13 13.48
N ALA A 13 -27.54 -15.21 13.18
CA ALA A 13 -27.26 -16.10 12.06
C ALA A 13 -27.70 -15.54 10.69
N ALA A 14 -28.47 -14.44 10.67
CA ALA A 14 -29.00 -13.82 9.46
C ALA A 14 -28.05 -12.78 8.83
N TYR A 15 -26.97 -12.41 9.53
CA TYR A 15 -25.96 -11.52 8.94
C TYR A 15 -24.97 -12.40 8.16
N PRO A 16 -24.84 -12.21 6.83
CA PRO A 16 -23.73 -12.82 6.12
C PRO A 16 -22.43 -12.36 6.79
N PRO A 17 -21.38 -13.22 6.86
CA PRO A 17 -20.08 -12.77 7.32
C PRO A 17 -19.69 -11.55 6.48
N THR A 18 -19.51 -10.41 7.13
CA THR A 18 -18.89 -9.26 6.47
C THR A 18 -17.43 -9.63 6.31
N GLU A 19 -17.03 -10.01 5.11
CA GLU A 19 -15.60 -10.13 4.76
C GLU A 19 -14.98 -8.74 4.92
N ALA A 20 -14.35 -8.51 6.07
CA ALA A 20 -13.65 -7.27 6.38
C ALA A 20 -12.19 -7.45 6.02
N CYS A 21 -11.72 -6.69 5.03
CA CYS A 21 -10.29 -6.67 4.72
C CYS A 21 -9.53 -5.94 5.82
N SER A 22 -8.52 -6.59 6.40
CA SER A 22 -7.65 -5.99 7.41
C SER A 22 -6.19 -6.19 7.01
N CYS A 23 -5.47 -5.09 6.87
CA CYS A 23 -4.06 -5.09 6.52
C CYS A 23 -3.32 -3.94 7.23
N PRO A 24 -2.08 -4.20 7.68
CA PRO A 24 -1.25 -3.16 8.23
C PRO A 24 -0.87 -2.16 7.13
N LYS A 25 -0.92 -0.86 7.44
CA LYS A 25 -0.42 0.18 6.53
C LYS A 25 1.08 -0.06 6.31
N PRO A 26 1.54 -0.28 5.07
CA PRO A 26 2.96 -0.49 4.82
C PRO A 26 3.72 0.83 4.90
N HIS A 27 4.98 0.77 5.35
CA HIS A 27 5.95 1.84 5.09
C HIS A 27 6.06 2.04 3.57
N LEU A 28 6.17 3.28 3.09
CA LEU A 28 6.17 3.57 1.66
C LEU A 28 7.30 2.86 0.91
N GLN A 29 8.50 2.79 1.50
CA GLN A 29 9.58 1.99 0.91
C GLN A 29 9.20 0.51 0.76
N SER A 30 8.53 -0.10 1.75
CA SER A 30 8.06 -1.49 1.64
C SER A 30 7.02 -1.63 0.54
N ALA A 31 6.08 -0.68 0.44
CA ALA A 31 5.10 -0.66 -0.65
C ALA A 31 5.80 -0.54 -2.01
N PHE A 32 6.81 0.32 -2.14
CA PHE A 32 7.59 0.48 -3.35
C PHE A 32 8.35 -0.81 -3.72
N CYS A 33 9.04 -1.42 -2.77
CA CYS A 33 9.85 -2.62 -3.01
C CYS A 33 9.01 -3.84 -3.33
N ASN A 34 7.88 -4.00 -2.63
CA ASN A 34 6.97 -5.13 -2.82
C ASN A 34 6.00 -4.96 -3.98
N SER A 35 5.94 -3.80 -4.65
CA SER A 35 5.08 -3.59 -5.83
C SER A 35 5.82 -3.89 -7.13
N ASP A 36 5.11 -4.22 -8.20
CA ASP A 36 5.70 -4.42 -9.52
C ASP A 36 5.71 -3.10 -10.31
N PHE A 37 4.71 -2.25 -10.07
CA PHE A 37 4.66 -0.88 -10.57
C PHE A 37 4.40 0.13 -9.45
N VAL A 38 4.91 1.35 -9.64
CA VAL A 38 4.60 2.50 -8.78
C VAL A 38 4.46 3.72 -9.68
N ILE A 39 3.28 4.33 -9.67
CA ILE A 39 2.90 5.40 -10.61
C ILE A 39 2.35 6.62 -9.85
N MET A 40 2.55 7.81 -10.41
CA MET A 40 1.78 9.00 -10.11
C MET A 40 0.68 9.15 -11.15
N ALA A 41 -0.58 9.02 -10.74
CA ALA A 41 -1.71 9.00 -11.66
C ALA A 41 -2.95 9.69 -11.10
N LYS A 42 -3.85 10.12 -11.98
CA LYS A 42 -5.21 10.56 -11.61
C LYS A 42 -6.22 9.50 -11.99
N PHE A 43 -7.25 9.33 -11.16
CA PHE A 43 -8.45 8.58 -11.54
C PHE A 43 -9.32 9.43 -12.47
N LEU A 44 -9.90 8.81 -13.50
CA LEU A 44 -10.59 9.52 -14.59
C LEU A 44 -12.13 9.53 -14.47
N GLY A 45 -12.68 8.91 -13.44
CA GLY A 45 -14.12 8.85 -13.23
C GLY A 45 -14.50 7.72 -12.28
N ASN A 46 -15.80 7.42 -12.26
CA ASN A 46 -16.33 6.30 -11.47
C ASN A 46 -15.71 4.98 -11.97
N PRO A 47 -15.45 4.02 -11.06
CA PRO A 47 -15.07 2.68 -11.46
C PRO A 47 -16.14 2.03 -12.34
N ASN A 48 -15.70 1.24 -13.32
CA ASN A 48 -16.58 0.33 -14.05
C ASN A 48 -16.62 -1.02 -13.30
N GLU A 49 -17.82 -1.46 -12.93
CA GLU A 49 -18.11 -2.72 -12.23
C GLU A 49 -18.93 -3.70 -13.09
N ASP A 50 -18.93 -3.54 -14.42
CA ASP A 50 -19.69 -4.40 -15.34
C ASP A 50 -19.10 -5.83 -15.42
N GLU A 51 -17.82 -6.00 -15.06
CA GLU A 51 -17.17 -7.31 -14.96
C GLU A 51 -17.39 -7.91 -13.56
N SER A 52 -18.00 -9.10 -13.49
CA SER A 52 -18.33 -9.80 -12.23
C SER A 52 -17.18 -9.86 -11.21
N ASP A 53 -15.96 -10.08 -11.70
CA ASP A 53 -14.81 -10.40 -10.85
C ASP A 53 -13.84 -9.21 -10.67
N TRP A 54 -14.07 -8.12 -11.40
CA TRP A 54 -13.12 -7.02 -11.52
C TRP A 54 -13.79 -5.65 -11.50
N ILE A 55 -13.21 -4.76 -10.70
CA ILE A 55 -13.47 -3.32 -10.73
C ILE A 55 -12.38 -2.66 -11.57
N ARG A 56 -12.77 -1.91 -12.61
CA ARG A 56 -11.83 -1.23 -13.50
C ARG A 56 -11.80 0.26 -13.20
N HIS A 57 -10.60 0.77 -12.90
CA HIS A 57 -10.34 2.17 -12.63
C HIS A 57 -9.58 2.78 -13.79
N GLY A 58 -10.22 3.67 -14.55
CA GLY A 58 -9.53 4.45 -15.57
C GLY A 58 -8.52 5.41 -14.92
N VAL A 59 -7.28 5.38 -15.37
CA VAL A 59 -6.20 6.22 -14.84
C VAL A 59 -5.48 7.00 -15.93
N LYS A 60 -4.97 8.17 -15.58
CA LYS A 60 -4.00 8.91 -16.39
C LYS A 60 -2.68 8.98 -15.65
N VAL A 61 -1.69 8.23 -16.12
CA VAL A 61 -0.33 8.21 -15.57
C VAL A 61 0.44 9.46 -16.00
N TYR A 62 1.05 10.14 -15.03
CA TYR A 62 1.96 11.25 -15.24
C TYR A 62 3.41 10.79 -15.21
N GLU A 63 3.73 9.89 -14.29
CA GLU A 63 5.10 9.40 -14.07
C GLU A 63 5.05 7.97 -13.53
N ALA A 64 5.79 7.06 -14.15
CA ALA A 64 6.09 5.74 -13.61
C ALA A 64 7.45 5.76 -12.91
N MET A 65 7.44 5.57 -11.60
CA MET A 65 8.64 5.50 -10.76
C MET A 65 9.17 4.06 -10.67
N LYS A 66 8.32 3.07 -10.95
CA LYS A 66 8.66 1.65 -11.08
C LYS A 66 7.76 0.98 -12.12
N GLY A 67 8.27 -0.05 -12.80
CA GLY A 67 7.55 -0.80 -13.83
C GLY A 67 7.80 -0.33 -15.27
N GLY A 68 8.73 0.62 -15.46
CA GLY A 68 9.24 1.01 -16.77
C GLY A 68 8.18 1.61 -17.72
N GLU A 69 8.41 1.43 -19.02
CA GLU A 69 7.52 1.97 -20.07
C GLU A 69 6.11 1.35 -20.05
N GLU A 70 6.00 0.09 -19.61
CA GLU A 70 4.71 -0.58 -19.46
C GLU A 70 3.85 0.12 -18.41
N ALA A 71 4.41 0.39 -17.22
CA ALA A 71 3.73 1.14 -16.17
C ALA A 71 3.38 2.58 -16.60
N GLN A 72 4.25 3.22 -17.41
CA GLN A 72 4.02 4.57 -17.92
C GLN A 72 2.84 4.66 -18.90
N LYS A 73 2.49 3.56 -19.57
CA LYS A 73 1.41 3.46 -20.57
C LYS A 73 0.09 2.94 -20.00
N LEU A 74 0.04 2.60 -18.72
CA LEU A 74 -1.20 2.14 -18.10
C LEU A 74 -2.32 3.19 -18.23
N ASP A 75 -3.47 2.73 -18.68
CA ASP A 75 -4.72 3.49 -18.78
C ASP A 75 -5.79 2.95 -17.81
N VAL A 76 -5.59 1.75 -17.25
CA VAL A 76 -6.49 1.09 -16.32
C VAL A 76 -5.73 0.39 -15.20
N VAL A 77 -6.25 0.51 -13.98
CA VAL A 77 -5.88 -0.31 -12.83
C VAL A 77 -7.09 -1.14 -12.41
N TYR A 78 -6.88 -2.40 -12.07
CA TYR A 78 -7.91 -3.36 -11.75
C TYR A 78 -7.95 -3.64 -10.25
N SER A 79 -9.12 -3.96 -9.72
CA SER A 79 -9.25 -4.51 -8.37
C SER A 79 -10.17 -5.71 -8.37
N ARG A 80 -9.77 -6.78 -7.68
CA ARG A 80 -10.55 -8.01 -7.59
C ARG A 80 -11.73 -7.82 -6.65
N THR A 81 -12.92 -8.22 -7.06
CA THR A 81 -14.14 -8.14 -6.20
C THR A 81 -14.16 -9.22 -5.12
N GLN A 82 -13.47 -10.35 -5.38
CA GLN A 82 -13.33 -11.46 -4.45
C GLN A 82 -12.60 -11.09 -3.14
N PHE A 83 -12.95 -11.79 -2.06
CA PHE A 83 -12.31 -11.69 -0.74
C PHE A 83 -12.48 -10.35 0.01
N GLY A 84 -13.38 -9.46 -0.45
CA GLY A 84 -13.75 -8.25 0.30
C GLY A 84 -12.69 -7.14 0.34
N CYS A 85 -11.53 -7.33 -0.29
CA CYS A 85 -10.43 -6.36 -0.34
C CYS A 85 -10.46 -5.48 -1.60
N ALA A 86 -11.58 -5.43 -2.32
CA ALA A 86 -11.69 -4.65 -3.55
C ALA A 86 -11.51 -3.15 -3.26
N TYR A 87 -10.56 -2.52 -3.96
CA TYR A 87 -10.39 -1.08 -3.96
C TYR A 87 -11.49 -0.41 -4.79
N ARG A 88 -12.21 0.52 -4.16
CA ARG A 88 -13.16 1.42 -4.82
C ARG A 88 -12.72 2.85 -4.60
N HIS A 89 -12.46 3.55 -5.69
CA HIS A 89 -12.09 4.95 -5.61
C HIS A 89 -13.32 5.78 -5.25
N ASP A 90 -13.41 6.23 -4.00
CA ASP A 90 -14.59 6.86 -3.42
C ASP A 90 -14.53 8.40 -3.44
N THR A 91 -13.84 8.98 -4.41
CA THR A 91 -13.79 10.45 -4.50
C THR A 91 -14.34 10.91 -5.83
N HIS A 92 -15.23 11.90 -5.76
CA HIS A 92 -15.65 12.69 -6.92
C HIS A 92 -14.53 13.68 -7.35
N ASP A 93 -13.38 13.66 -6.68
CA ASP A 93 -12.22 14.48 -6.99
C ASP A 93 -11.29 13.77 -7.98
N TYR A 94 -11.67 13.84 -9.26
CA TYR A 94 -10.88 13.37 -10.39
C TYR A 94 -9.74 14.32 -10.78
N THR A 95 -9.48 15.36 -9.97
CA THR A 95 -8.42 16.33 -10.22
C THR A 95 -7.15 16.03 -9.43
N SER A 96 -7.27 15.28 -8.32
CA SER A 96 -6.17 14.94 -7.43
C SER A 96 -5.26 13.85 -8.00
N VAL A 97 -3.94 14.06 -7.89
CA VAL A 97 -2.92 13.07 -8.26
C VAL A 97 -2.65 12.15 -7.06
N TYR A 98 -2.59 10.85 -7.32
CA TYR A 98 -2.30 9.80 -6.36
C TYR A 98 -0.96 9.14 -6.68
N VAL A 99 -0.24 8.71 -5.64
CA VAL A 99 0.80 7.68 -5.73
C VAL A 99 0.11 6.33 -5.55
N ILE A 100 0.27 5.45 -6.53
CA ILE A 100 -0.34 4.12 -6.59
C ILE A 100 0.78 3.09 -6.72
N ALA A 101 0.87 2.16 -5.77
CA ALA A 101 1.79 1.03 -5.80
C ALA A 101 0.98 -0.27 -5.89
N GLY A 102 1.25 -1.11 -6.89
CA GLY A 102 0.46 -2.31 -7.16
C GLY A 102 1.24 -3.44 -7.83
N LYS A 103 0.53 -4.51 -8.17
CA LYS A 103 1.07 -5.76 -8.70
C LYS A 103 0.69 -5.98 -10.16
N MET A 104 1.53 -6.70 -10.90
CA MET A 104 1.18 -7.20 -12.23
C MET A 104 0.72 -8.65 -12.10
N GLU A 105 -0.55 -8.91 -12.41
CA GLU A 105 -1.14 -10.26 -12.36
C GLU A 105 -1.78 -10.59 -13.70
N ASP A 106 -1.31 -11.64 -14.37
CA ASP A 106 -1.84 -12.10 -15.67
C ASP A 106 -1.96 -10.96 -16.70
N GLY A 107 -0.95 -10.06 -16.74
CA GLY A 107 -0.91 -8.90 -17.63
C GLY A 107 -1.80 -7.72 -17.22
N ARG A 108 -2.40 -7.74 -16.02
CA ARG A 108 -3.19 -6.63 -15.47
C ARG A 108 -2.44 -5.93 -14.34
N ALA A 109 -2.50 -4.62 -14.32
CA ALA A 109 -2.11 -3.82 -13.16
C ALA A 109 -3.20 -3.91 -12.08
N VAL A 110 -2.92 -4.62 -10.99
CA VAL A 110 -3.87 -4.93 -9.91
C VAL A 110 -3.52 -4.16 -8.65
N VAL A 111 -4.56 -3.62 -7.99
CA VAL A 111 -4.53 -3.04 -6.65
C VAL A 111 -5.71 -3.55 -5.83
N ASP A 112 -5.61 -3.40 -4.52
CA ASP A 112 -6.63 -3.74 -3.53
C ASP A 112 -6.69 -2.65 -2.44
N SER A 113 -7.55 -2.83 -1.44
CA SER A 113 -7.68 -1.91 -0.31
C SER A 113 -6.43 -1.83 0.58
N CYS A 114 -5.44 -2.69 0.38
CA CYS A 114 -4.19 -2.77 1.13
C CYS A 114 -3.00 -2.17 0.39
N SER A 115 -3.16 -1.94 -0.91
CA SER A 115 -2.20 -1.31 -1.78
C SER A 115 -1.93 0.12 -1.32
N PHE A 116 -0.70 0.61 -1.54
CA PHE A 116 -0.38 1.99 -1.19
C PHE A 116 -0.99 2.93 -2.24
N ILE A 117 -2.13 3.54 -1.87
CA ILE A 117 -2.85 4.51 -2.69
C ILE A 117 -3.06 5.75 -1.84
N LYS A 118 -2.31 6.82 -2.15
CA LYS A 118 -2.34 8.06 -1.38
C LYS A 118 -2.28 9.30 -2.26
N LEU A 119 -2.93 10.37 -1.81
CA LEU A 119 -2.85 11.68 -2.43
C LEU A 119 -1.41 12.18 -2.45
N LEU A 120 -0.92 12.61 -3.61
CA LEU A 120 0.46 13.06 -3.78
C LEU A 120 0.83 14.20 -2.81
N HIS A 121 -0.11 15.11 -2.53
CA HIS A 121 0.13 16.24 -1.63
C HIS A 121 0.19 15.85 -0.14
N GLU A 122 -0.20 14.63 0.22
CA GLU A 122 0.00 14.10 1.58
C GLU A 122 1.43 13.56 1.78
N LEU A 123 2.16 13.29 0.69
CA LEU A 123 3.55 12.87 0.78
C LEU A 123 4.45 14.07 1.04
N ILE A 124 5.45 13.88 1.90
CA ILE A 124 6.47 14.90 2.13
C ILE A 124 7.63 14.77 1.14
N ALA A 125 8.49 15.81 1.07
CA ALA A 125 9.60 15.85 0.12
C ALA A 125 10.53 14.62 0.20
N GLY A 126 10.87 14.14 1.40
CA GLY A 126 11.71 12.94 1.59
C GLY A 126 11.08 11.68 0.99
N GLN A 127 9.77 11.50 1.14
CA GLN A 127 9.03 10.37 0.57
C GLN A 127 8.97 10.44 -0.96
N VAL A 128 8.73 11.63 -1.53
CA VAL A 128 8.71 11.85 -2.98
C VAL A 128 10.09 11.58 -3.60
N MET A 129 11.17 12.02 -2.93
CA MET A 129 12.55 11.71 -3.34
C MET A 129 12.84 10.21 -3.21
N GLY A 130 12.33 9.58 -2.16
CA GLY A 130 12.41 8.14 -1.92
C GLY A 130 11.87 7.32 -3.09
N ILE A 131 10.60 7.53 -3.46
CA ILE A 131 9.94 6.79 -4.55
C ILE A 131 10.56 7.08 -5.92
N ARG A 132 11.11 8.29 -6.16
CA ARG A 132 11.73 8.64 -7.45
C ARG A 132 13.16 8.12 -7.63
N GLY A 133 13.89 7.81 -6.54
CA GLY A 133 15.32 7.52 -6.67
C GLY A 133 15.93 6.56 -5.68
N THR A 134 15.62 6.69 -4.38
CA THR A 134 16.46 6.05 -3.34
C THR A 134 15.86 4.78 -2.74
N TYR A 135 14.55 4.57 -2.83
CA TYR A 135 13.90 3.37 -2.28
C TYR A 135 14.29 2.08 -3.02
N GLN A 136 14.50 2.14 -4.34
CA GLN A 136 14.97 0.98 -5.12
C GLN A 136 16.28 0.40 -4.57
N GLN A 137 17.20 1.26 -4.11
CA GLN A 137 18.49 0.84 -3.55
C GLN A 137 18.35 0.13 -2.19
N GLY A 138 17.24 0.35 -1.50
CA GLY A 138 16.96 -0.24 -0.21
C GLY A 138 16.09 -1.51 -0.28
N CYS A 139 15.72 -1.99 -1.47
CA CYS A 139 14.85 -3.17 -1.60
C CYS A 139 15.50 -4.50 -1.22
N ASP A 140 16.83 -4.53 -1.05
CA ASP A 140 17.54 -5.65 -0.43
C ASP A 140 17.33 -5.73 1.10
N CYS A 141 16.77 -4.67 1.70
CA CYS A 141 16.51 -4.57 3.11
C CYS A 141 15.03 -4.79 3.43
N ILE A 142 14.75 -5.33 4.62
CA ILE A 142 13.40 -5.65 5.10
C ILE A 142 13.03 -4.68 6.22
N ILE A 143 11.99 -3.88 6.00
CA ILE A 143 11.40 -3.05 7.04
C ILE A 143 10.39 -3.90 7.82
N VAL A 144 10.62 -4.07 9.12
CA VAL A 144 9.79 -4.86 10.02
C VAL A 144 8.97 -3.92 10.91
N PRO A 145 7.64 -3.84 10.75
CA PRO A 145 6.80 -3.02 11.63
C PRO A 145 6.78 -3.61 13.05
N CYS A 146 7.01 -2.78 14.06
CA CYS A 146 6.84 -3.15 15.46
C CYS A 146 5.38 -2.98 15.88
N LEU A 147 4.79 -4.01 16.48
CA LEU A 147 3.42 -3.94 16.97
C LEU A 147 3.40 -3.22 18.32
N SER A 148 2.72 -2.08 18.40
CA SER A 148 2.64 -1.26 19.61
C SER A 148 4.03 -0.91 20.19
N GLY A 149 5.02 -0.66 19.33
CA GLY A 149 6.38 -0.35 19.74
C GLY A 149 7.27 -1.55 20.07
N LEU A 150 6.71 -2.76 20.09
CA LEU A 150 7.42 -3.99 20.42
C LEU A 150 7.85 -4.73 19.16
N CYS A 151 9.16 -4.96 19.05
CA CYS A 151 9.77 -5.87 18.10
C CYS A 151 10.58 -6.91 18.90
N ASP A 152 10.60 -8.15 18.43
CA ASP A 152 11.32 -9.22 19.13
C ASP A 152 12.83 -9.13 18.88
N GLY A 153 13.59 -9.01 19.98
CA GLY A 153 15.05 -9.03 19.94
C GLY A 153 15.68 -7.83 19.23
N SER A 154 16.74 -8.09 18.46
CA SER A 154 17.47 -7.09 17.67
C SER A 154 17.27 -7.36 16.18
N PRO A 155 17.25 -6.32 15.33
CA PRO A 155 17.11 -6.52 13.89
C PRO A 155 18.28 -7.34 13.35
N SER A 156 17.97 -8.26 12.43
CA SER A 156 19.00 -8.95 11.64
C SER A 156 19.75 -7.97 10.74
N SER A 157 20.91 -8.36 10.22
CA SER A 157 21.75 -7.49 9.36
C SER A 157 21.04 -6.99 8.10
N ASN A 158 19.95 -7.60 7.67
CA ASN A 158 19.14 -7.17 6.53
C ASN A 158 17.83 -6.47 6.93
N GLN A 159 17.64 -6.11 8.20
CA GLN A 159 16.37 -5.60 8.73
C GLN A 159 16.48 -4.18 9.30
N CYS A 160 15.41 -3.41 9.17
CA CYS A 160 15.19 -2.20 9.95
C CYS A 160 13.86 -2.29 10.69
N PHE A 161 13.88 -2.13 12.02
CA PHE A 161 12.65 -2.09 12.82
C PHE A 161 11.98 -0.72 12.67
N TRP A 162 10.68 -0.72 12.38
CA TRP A 162 9.87 0.48 12.16
C TRP A 162 8.91 0.70 13.32
N GLY A 163 9.01 1.88 13.95
CA GLY A 163 8.17 2.27 15.07
C GLY A 163 8.52 1.60 16.40
N GLN A 164 9.78 1.19 16.59
CA GLN A 164 10.26 0.63 17.86
C GLN A 164 10.24 1.68 18.99
N TYR A 165 9.97 1.27 20.22
CA TYR A 165 10.06 2.16 21.39
C TYR A 165 11.42 2.89 21.46
N GLY A 166 11.36 4.20 21.72
CA GLY A 166 12.55 5.06 21.78
C GLY A 166 13.05 5.56 20.42
N THR A 167 12.40 5.20 19.32
CA THR A 167 12.67 5.74 17.98
C THR A 167 11.61 6.76 17.55
N SER A 168 11.93 7.59 16.56
CA SER A 168 10.97 8.50 15.95
C SER A 168 10.29 7.83 14.75
N THR A 169 9.13 7.21 14.96
CA THR A 169 8.34 6.60 13.87
C THR A 169 8.05 7.59 12.76
N THR A 170 7.74 8.85 13.12
CA THR A 170 7.52 9.90 12.13
C THR A 170 8.76 10.16 11.30
N SER A 171 9.96 10.25 11.91
CA SER A 171 11.21 10.41 11.14
C SER A 171 11.43 9.25 10.18
N GLN A 172 11.25 8.02 10.67
CA GLN A 172 11.37 6.80 9.87
C GLN A 172 10.41 6.81 8.66
N GLU A 173 9.15 7.21 8.87
CA GLU A 173 8.12 7.27 7.83
C GLU A 173 8.38 8.33 6.77
N VAL A 174 8.90 9.49 7.19
CA VAL A 174 8.83 10.70 6.37
C VAL A 174 10.20 11.07 5.78
N ASN A 175 11.28 10.87 6.52
CA ASN A 175 12.61 11.39 6.19
C ASN A 175 13.65 10.31 5.92
N GLU A 176 13.42 9.08 6.36
CA GLU A 176 14.42 8.02 6.33
C GLU A 176 14.06 6.92 5.33
N ARG A 177 15.06 6.11 5.01
CA ARG A 177 14.98 4.89 4.22
C ARG A 177 15.81 3.81 4.90
N CYS A 178 15.37 2.56 4.78
CA CYS A 178 16.13 1.40 5.22
C CYS A 178 17.03 0.94 4.07
N ALA A 179 18.35 1.09 4.19
CA ALA A 179 19.28 0.66 3.14
C ALA A 179 20.61 0.19 3.74
N LYS A 180 21.41 -0.53 2.93
CA LYS A 180 22.72 -1.03 3.35
C LYS A 180 23.66 0.15 3.64
N ASN A 181 24.29 0.11 4.81
CA ASN A 181 25.36 1.02 5.20
C ASN A 181 26.71 0.56 4.60
N GLU A 182 27.79 1.29 4.91
CA GLU A 182 29.15 0.96 4.41
C GLU A 182 29.65 -0.43 4.83
N GLN A 183 29.10 -0.99 5.91
CA GLN A 183 29.43 -2.32 6.42
C GLN A 183 28.53 -3.41 5.83
N GLY A 184 27.61 -3.05 4.92
CA GLY A 184 26.67 -3.96 4.28
C GLY A 184 25.44 -4.32 5.11
N ASN A 185 25.29 -3.75 6.32
CA ASN A 185 24.12 -3.96 7.18
C ASN A 185 23.04 -2.93 6.87
N CYS A 186 21.78 -3.36 6.85
CA CYS A 186 20.63 -2.48 6.70
C CYS A 186 20.43 -1.63 7.94
N ALA A 187 20.30 -0.32 7.74
CA ALA A 187 20.03 0.64 8.79
C ALA A 187 19.13 1.77 8.25
N TRP A 188 18.48 2.47 9.18
CA TRP A 188 17.80 3.72 8.85
C TRP A 188 18.82 4.80 8.50
N MET A 189 18.62 5.42 7.34
CA MET A 189 19.45 6.50 6.82
C MET A 189 18.56 7.59 6.24
N TRP A 190 19.04 8.84 6.21
CA TRP A 190 18.32 9.92 5.56
C TRP A 190 18.06 9.60 4.07
N ALA A 191 16.85 9.87 3.62
CA ALA A 191 16.42 9.68 2.24
C ALA A 191 16.79 10.85 1.32
N LEU A 192 17.23 11.97 1.92
CA LEU A 192 17.67 13.23 1.28
C LEU A 192 19.19 13.33 1.22
#